data_AF-A0A552X002-F1
#
_entry.id   AF-A0A552X002-F1
#
_cell.length_a   1.000
_cell.length_b   1.000
_cell.length_c   1.000
_cell.angle_alpha   90.00
_cell.angle_beta   90.00
_cell.angle_gamma   90.00
#
_symmetry.space_group_name_H-M   'P 1'
#
loop_
_entity.id
_entity.type
_entity.pdbx_description
1 polymer ?
#
loop_
_entity_poly.entity_id
_entity_poly.type
_entity_poly.pdbx_seq_one_letter_code
_entity_poly.pdbx_strand_id
1 'polypeptide(L)'
;MAKQDSVNAGSWWQKLAPVIAIVAVVLTLLVLAWVGTPDDAEHGYRPPLALTVELEENTRPLIILADDIRYRMNTHHTYRITDEPEDAHFRVLVRVRTVSAGIRAEAEISSARSSGYTQVVEGPENASLMLSGKLFSLINQEITRQTNQ
;
A
#
# COMPACT_ATOMS: atom_id res chain seq x y z
N MET A 1 83.82 -20.37 -30.46
CA MET A 1 82.54 -19.78 -30.89
C MET A 1 81.42 -20.57 -30.22
N ALA A 2 80.72 -19.98 -29.26
CA ALA A 2 79.47 -20.53 -28.72
C ALA A 2 78.45 -19.39 -28.75
N LYS A 3 77.39 -19.59 -29.55
CA LYS A 3 76.31 -18.63 -29.76
C LYS A 3 75.27 -18.86 -28.66
N GLN A 4 75.10 -17.85 -27.81
CA GLN A 4 74.14 -17.87 -26.71
C GLN A 4 72.79 -17.42 -27.28
N ASP A 5 71.94 -18.38 -27.61
CA ASP A 5 70.56 -18.09 -28.02
C ASP A 5 69.74 -17.75 -26.77
N SER A 6 69.45 -16.46 -26.58
CA SER A 6 68.51 -15.98 -25.59
C SER A 6 67.09 -16.39 -25.99
N VAL A 7 66.61 -17.47 -25.40
CA VAL A 7 65.21 -17.87 -25.52
C VAL A 7 64.36 -16.77 -24.87
N ASN A 8 63.72 -15.97 -25.73
CA ASN A 8 62.64 -15.05 -25.36
C ASN A 8 61.53 -15.87 -24.70
N ALA A 9 61.57 -16.00 -23.37
CA ALA A 9 60.48 -16.46 -22.54
C ALA A 9 59.40 -15.37 -22.50
N GLY A 10 58.82 -15.06 -23.65
CA GLY A 10 57.60 -14.26 -23.75
C GLY A 10 56.52 -15.00 -22.98
N SER A 11 56.21 -14.46 -21.79
CA SER A 11 55.59 -15.22 -20.73
C SER A 11 54.24 -15.74 -21.19
N TRP A 12 54.09 -17.06 -21.22
CA TRP A 12 52.84 -17.77 -21.51
C TRP A 12 51.67 -17.24 -20.66
N TRP A 13 51.97 -16.64 -19.51
CA TRP A 13 51.07 -15.83 -18.67
C TRP A 13 50.40 -14.66 -19.40
N GLN A 14 51.09 -13.93 -20.29
CA GLN A 14 50.50 -12.84 -21.07
C GLN A 14 49.45 -13.32 -22.08
N LYS A 15 49.58 -14.57 -22.56
CA LYS A 15 48.58 -15.19 -23.45
C LYS A 15 47.34 -15.68 -22.69
N LEU A 16 47.50 -16.04 -21.41
CA LEU A 16 46.40 -16.53 -20.56
C LEU A 16 45.64 -15.40 -19.84
N ALA A 17 46.28 -14.25 -19.61
CA ALA A 17 45.67 -13.07 -19.00
C ALA A 17 44.30 -12.67 -19.60
N PRO A 18 44.09 -12.59 -20.93
CA PRO A 18 42.78 -12.24 -21.48
C PRO A 18 41.72 -13.31 -21.23
N VAL A 19 42.10 -14.59 -21.21
CA VAL A 19 41.17 -15.70 -20.95
C VAL A 19 40.70 -15.67 -19.50
N ILE A 20 41.62 -15.44 -18.56
CA ILE A 20 41.29 -15.33 -17.13
C ILE A 20 40.38 -14.13 -16.87
N ALA A 21 40.63 -13.00 -17.54
CA ALA A 21 39.79 -11.81 -17.43
C ALA A 21 38.35 -12.06 -17.90
N ILE A 22 38.16 -12.76 -19.03
CA ILE A 22 36.83 -13.11 -19.54
C ILE A 22 36.10 -14.04 -18.56
N VAL A 23 36.78 -15.06 -18.04
CA VAL A 23 36.20 -16.00 -17.06
C VAL A 23 35.78 -15.26 -15.78
N ALA A 24 36.61 -14.32 -15.29
CA ALA A 24 36.29 -13.51 -14.14
C ALA A 24 35.02 -12.66 -14.36
N VAL A 25 34.92 -11.97 -15.51
CA VAL A 25 33.74 -11.15 -15.85
C VAL A 25 32.47 -12.00 -15.95
N VAL A 26 32.55 -13.17 -16.59
CA VAL A 26 31.41 -14.08 -16.73
C VAL A 26 30.96 -14.60 -15.36
N LEU A 27 31.90 -14.97 -14.48
CA LEU A 27 31.59 -15.38 -13.10
C LEU A 27 30.97 -14.24 -12.29
N THR A 28 31.48 -13.00 -12.42
CA THR A 28 30.89 -11.85 -11.74
C THR A 28 29.46 -11.59 -12.23
N LEU A 29 29.21 -11.67 -13.54
CA LEU A 29 27.85 -11.52 -14.09
C LEU A 29 26.91 -12.65 -13.64
N LEU A 30 27.39 -13.89 -13.52
CA LEU A 30 26.63 -15.01 -12.96
C LEU A 30 26.27 -14.80 -11.49
N VAL A 31 27.21 -14.29 -10.67
CA VAL A 31 26.94 -13.97 -9.27
C VAL A 31 25.93 -12.82 -9.17
N LEU A 32 26.06 -11.78 -9.99
CA LEU A 32 25.10 -10.67 -10.03
C LEU A 32 23.73 -11.08 -10.56
N ALA A 33 23.66 -12.07 -11.45
CA ALA A 33 22.39 -12.65 -11.90
C ALA A 33 21.75 -13.55 -10.83
N TRP A 34 22.55 -14.19 -9.97
CA TRP A 34 22.06 -15.01 -8.87
C TRP A 34 21.64 -14.18 -7.65
N VAL A 35 22.36 -13.10 -7.36
CA VAL A 35 21.89 -12.03 -6.48
C VAL A 35 20.82 -11.28 -7.26
N GLY A 36 19.66 -11.92 -7.44
CA GLY A 36 18.49 -11.29 -8.00
C GLY A 36 18.32 -9.94 -7.30
N THR A 37 18.00 -8.91 -8.09
CA THR A 37 17.37 -7.73 -7.52
C THR A 37 16.32 -8.23 -6.54
N PRO A 38 16.36 -7.84 -5.25
CA PRO A 38 15.26 -8.17 -4.38
C PRO A 38 14.02 -7.72 -5.13
N ASP A 39 13.13 -8.67 -5.40
CA ASP A 39 11.74 -8.36 -5.67
C ASP A 39 11.18 -7.78 -4.36
N ASP A 40 11.70 -6.62 -3.94
CA ASP A 40 10.97 -5.65 -3.17
C ASP A 40 9.94 -5.05 -4.13
N ALA A 41 9.11 -5.94 -4.70
CA ALA A 41 7.75 -5.61 -5.02
C ALA A 41 7.19 -5.06 -3.71
N GLU A 42 7.13 -3.74 -3.61
CA GLU A 42 5.99 -2.88 -3.26
C GLU A 42 4.64 -3.56 -2.94
N HIS A 43 4.63 -4.76 -2.37
CA HIS A 43 3.55 -5.26 -1.56
C HIS A 43 3.73 -4.60 -0.20
N GLY A 44 3.64 -3.27 -0.21
CA GLY A 44 3.59 -2.46 0.99
C GLY A 44 2.57 -3.08 1.93
N TYR A 45 2.97 -3.27 3.18
CA TYR A 45 2.11 -3.79 4.24
C TYR A 45 0.75 -3.07 4.17
N ARG A 46 -0.31 -3.81 3.87
CA ARG A 46 -1.69 -3.30 3.85
C ARG A 46 -2.30 -3.54 5.22
N PRO A 47 -2.39 -2.51 6.09
CA PRO A 47 -2.93 -2.70 7.43
C PRO A 47 -4.38 -3.23 7.36
N PRO A 48 -4.74 -4.18 8.24
CA PRO A 48 -6.13 -4.63 8.36
C PRO A 48 -7.00 -3.50 8.90
N LEU A 49 -8.19 -3.32 8.31
CA LEU A 49 -9.17 -2.31 8.65
C LEU A 49 -10.53 -2.98 8.91
N ALA A 50 -11.10 -2.75 10.09
CA ALA A 50 -12.48 -3.13 10.39
C ALA A 50 -13.40 -1.96 10.06
N LEU A 51 -14.39 -2.21 9.20
CA LEU A 51 -15.40 -1.22 8.80
C LEU A 51 -16.76 -1.64 9.33
N THR A 52 -17.36 -0.78 10.14
CA THR A 52 -18.75 -0.91 10.57
C THR A 52 -19.54 0.26 10.01
N VAL A 53 -20.68 -0.01 9.35
CA VAL A 53 -21.57 1.02 8.84
C VAL A 53 -22.95 0.82 9.45
N GLU A 54 -23.35 1.76 10.31
CA GLU A 54 -24.61 1.80 11.03
C GLU A 54 -25.57 2.77 10.34
N LEU A 55 -26.82 2.32 10.17
CA LEU A 55 -27.92 3.11 9.64
C LEU A 55 -28.88 3.39 10.78
N GLU A 56 -29.12 4.67 11.09
CA GLU A 56 -30.13 5.04 12.10
C GLU A 56 -31.55 4.73 11.61
N GLU A 57 -31.77 4.86 10.30
CA GLU A 57 -33.05 4.57 9.64
C GLU A 57 -32.83 3.73 8.38
N ASN A 58 -33.75 2.81 8.10
CA ASN A 58 -33.69 1.93 6.94
C ASN A 58 -34.39 2.55 5.72
N THR A 59 -33.95 3.74 5.31
CA THR A 59 -34.50 4.46 4.15
C THR A 59 -33.60 4.29 2.92
N ARG A 60 -34.21 4.33 1.72
CA ARG A 60 -33.50 4.13 0.45
C ARG A 60 -32.28 5.07 0.27
N PRO A 61 -32.35 6.38 0.56
CA PRO A 61 -31.21 7.27 0.39
C PRO A 61 -30.03 6.91 1.31
N LEU A 62 -30.32 6.48 2.54
CA LEU A 62 -29.30 6.10 3.53
C LEU A 62 -28.64 4.78 3.16
N ILE A 63 -29.41 3.80 2.66
CA ILE A 63 -28.89 2.53 2.16
C ILE A 63 -27.92 2.77 0.99
N ILE A 64 -28.31 3.60 0.01
CA ILE A 64 -27.47 3.92 -1.15
C ILE A 64 -26.14 4.55 -0.70
N LEU A 65 -26.21 5.49 0.25
CA LEU A 65 -25.03 6.14 0.80
C LEU A 65 -24.10 5.13 1.51
N ALA A 66 -24.67 4.27 2.36
CA ALA A 66 -23.91 3.25 3.09
C ALA A 66 -23.26 2.23 2.15
N ASP A 67 -23.98 1.77 1.13
CA ASP A 67 -23.45 0.81 0.17
C ASP A 67 -22.34 1.41 -0.70
N ASP A 68 -22.46 2.68 -1.10
CA ASP A 68 -21.39 3.37 -1.83
C ASP A 68 -20.14 3.55 -0.93
N ILE A 69 -20.31 3.87 0.35
CA ILE A 69 -19.19 3.94 1.32
C ILE A 69 -18.51 2.57 1.45
N ARG A 70 -19.27 1.49 1.65
CA ARG A 70 -18.74 0.12 1.73
C ARG A 70 -17.98 -0.25 0.47
N TYR A 71 -18.58 0.02 -0.69
CA TYR A 71 -17.97 -0.25 -1.98
C TYR A 71 -16.63 0.46 -2.16
N ARG A 72 -16.56 1.77 -1.86
CA ARG A 72 -15.33 2.56 -1.97
C ARG A 72 -14.24 2.07 -1.01
N MET A 73 -14.61 1.76 0.24
CA MET A 73 -13.67 1.23 1.23
C MET A 73 -13.13 -0.15 0.79
N ASN A 74 -14.01 -1.04 0.32
CA ASN A 74 -13.61 -2.39 -0.08
C ASN A 74 -12.72 -2.43 -1.35
N THR A 75 -12.88 -1.45 -2.24
CA THR A 75 -12.11 -1.35 -3.49
C THR A 75 -10.80 -0.57 -3.36
N HIS A 76 -10.52 0.02 -2.19
CA HIS A 76 -9.31 0.78 -1.97
C HIS A 76 -8.10 -0.12 -1.69
N HIS A 77 -6.91 0.27 -2.18
CA HIS A 77 -5.72 -0.58 -2.17
C HIS A 77 -4.76 -0.33 -1.00
N THR A 78 -4.99 0.69 -0.17
CA THR A 78 -4.07 1.04 0.93
C THR A 78 -4.28 0.21 2.20
N TYR A 79 -5.40 -0.49 2.34
CA TYR A 79 -5.71 -1.34 3.50
C TYR A 79 -6.46 -2.59 3.05
N ARG A 80 -6.58 -3.56 3.96
CA ARG A 80 -7.38 -4.78 3.76
C ARG A 80 -8.57 -4.76 4.71
N ILE A 81 -9.79 -4.91 4.19
CA ILE A 81 -10.95 -5.10 5.06
C ILE A 81 -10.82 -6.45 5.79
N THR A 82 -11.04 -6.45 7.10
CA THR A 82 -11.05 -7.65 7.94
C THR A 82 -12.39 -7.78 8.65
N ASP A 83 -12.89 -9.02 8.74
CA ASP A 83 -14.10 -9.35 9.50
C ASP A 83 -13.81 -9.54 11.00
N GLU A 84 -12.53 -9.62 11.38
CA GLU A 84 -12.04 -9.78 12.75
C GLU A 84 -11.63 -8.41 13.31
N PRO A 85 -12.47 -7.75 14.14
CA PRO A 85 -12.21 -6.38 14.61
C PRO A 85 -11.07 -6.32 15.64
N GLU A 86 -10.81 -7.44 16.31
CA GLU A 86 -9.75 -7.65 17.29
C GLU A 86 -8.37 -7.35 16.67
N ASP A 87 -8.16 -7.84 15.46
CA ASP A 87 -6.89 -7.81 14.73
C ASP A 87 -6.75 -6.59 13.80
N ALA A 88 -7.77 -5.72 13.79
CA ALA A 88 -7.79 -4.53 12.96
C ALA A 88 -6.83 -3.46 13.48
N HIS A 89 -5.93 -2.98 12.62
CA HIS A 89 -5.05 -1.86 12.90
C HIS A 89 -5.84 -0.55 12.97
N PHE A 90 -6.82 -0.42 12.06
CA PHE A 90 -7.75 0.70 12.01
C PHE A 90 -9.18 0.19 12.20
N ARG A 91 -9.96 0.90 13.01
CA ARG A 91 -11.40 0.66 13.15
C ARG A 91 -12.13 1.91 12.70
N VAL A 92 -12.99 1.76 11.70
CA VAL A 92 -13.80 2.83 11.12
C VAL A 92 -15.26 2.52 11.39
N LEU A 93 -15.91 3.35 12.19
CA LEU A 93 -17.34 3.28 12.44
C LEU A 93 -18.03 4.45 11.73
N VAL A 94 -18.86 4.12 10.76
CA VAL A 94 -19.63 5.10 9.99
C VAL A 94 -21.09 5.04 10.45
N ARG A 95 -21.61 6.15 10.97
CA ARG A 95 -23.02 6.32 11.34
C ARG A 95 -23.70 7.21 10.33
N VAL A 96 -24.77 6.71 9.72
CA VAL A 96 -25.54 7.42 8.69
C VAL A 96 -26.96 7.66 9.19
N ARG A 97 -27.41 8.91 9.11
CA ARG A 97 -28.74 9.32 9.60
C ARG A 97 -29.36 10.43 8.77
N THR A 98 -30.68 10.55 8.85
CA THR A 98 -31.41 11.72 8.37
C THR A 98 -31.27 12.86 9.38
N VAL A 99 -31.23 14.09 8.87
CA VAL A 99 -31.25 15.33 9.66
C VAL A 99 -32.21 16.31 9.00
N SER A 100 -32.62 17.36 9.71
CA SER A 100 -33.61 18.32 9.21
C SER A 100 -33.29 18.95 7.84
N ALA A 101 -32.01 18.99 7.46
CA ALA A 101 -31.52 19.53 6.19
C ALA A 101 -31.11 18.47 5.14
N GLY A 102 -31.35 17.17 5.40
CA GLY A 102 -31.00 16.07 4.48
C GLY A 102 -30.37 14.87 5.18
N ILE A 103 -29.15 14.51 4.81
CA ILE A 103 -28.43 13.34 5.32
C ILE A 103 -27.13 13.78 5.99
N ARG A 104 -26.82 13.15 7.13
CA ARG A 104 -25.57 13.28 7.86
C ARG A 104 -24.88 11.93 7.91
N ALA A 105 -23.59 11.92 7.58
CA ALA A 105 -22.72 10.77 7.76
C ALA A 105 -21.53 11.15 8.64
N GLU A 106 -21.30 10.35 9.68
CA GLU A 106 -20.27 10.56 10.67
C GLU A 106 -19.34 9.36 10.68
N ALA A 107 -18.04 9.56 10.50
CA ALA A 107 -17.03 8.53 10.56
C ALA A 107 -16.14 8.73 11.79
N GLU A 108 -16.07 7.71 12.63
CA GLU A 108 -15.18 7.63 13.77
C GLU A 108 -14.05 6.66 13.44
N ILE A 109 -12.81 7.14 13.48
CA ILE A 109 -11.62 6.43 13.05
C ILE A 109 -10.71 6.27 14.26
N SER A 110 -10.43 5.04 14.65
CA SER A 110 -9.54 4.73 15.77
C SER A 110 -8.44 3.78 15.34
N SER A 111 -7.27 3.90 15.97
CA SER A 111 -6.15 2.98 15.84
C SER A 111 -5.52 2.75 17.21
N ALA A 112 -4.66 1.74 17.31
CA ALA A 112 -3.93 1.45 18.55
C ALA A 112 -3.07 2.63 19.05
N ARG A 113 -2.76 3.61 18.18
CA ARG A 113 -1.82 4.72 18.45
C ARG A 113 -2.48 6.09 18.60
N SER A 114 -3.77 6.23 18.26
CA SER A 114 -4.43 7.55 18.20
C SER A 114 -5.78 7.54 18.91
N SER A 115 -6.04 8.59 19.69
CA SER A 115 -7.37 8.88 20.22
C SER A 115 -8.33 9.10 19.06
N GLY A 116 -9.50 8.46 19.09
CA GLY A 116 -10.47 8.45 17.99
C GLY A 116 -10.67 9.81 17.32
N TYR A 117 -10.62 9.80 15.99
CA TYR A 117 -10.85 10.96 15.13
C TYR A 117 -12.24 10.89 14.52
N THR A 118 -13.02 11.96 14.66
CA THR A 118 -14.39 12.00 14.14
C THR A 118 -14.50 13.01 13.00
N GLN A 119 -15.10 12.56 11.90
CA GLN A 119 -15.39 13.35 10.71
C GLN A 119 -16.88 13.35 10.42
N VAL A 120 -17.41 14.51 10.06
CA VAL A 120 -18.84 14.68 9.78
C VAL A 120 -19.00 15.31 8.41
N VAL A 121 -19.85 14.70 7.58
CA VAL A 121 -20.31 15.29 6.33
C VAL A 121 -21.83 15.37 6.35
N GLU A 122 -22.35 16.51 5.89
CA GLU A 122 -23.78 16.79 5.84
C GLU A 122 -24.13 17.42 4.51
N GLY A 123 -25.31 17.10 3.99
CA GLY A 123 -25.81 17.67 2.76
C GLY A 123 -27.23 17.21 2.44
N PRO A 124 -27.82 17.78 1.38
CA PRO A 124 -29.16 17.39 0.95
C PRO A 124 -29.18 15.94 0.44
N GLU A 125 -30.34 15.29 0.49
CA GLU A 125 -30.48 13.86 0.14
C GLU A 125 -30.00 13.54 -1.29
N ASN A 126 -30.21 14.47 -2.23
CA ASN A 126 -29.79 14.34 -3.62
C ASN A 126 -28.26 14.39 -3.82
N ALA A 127 -27.50 14.80 -2.80
CA ALA A 127 -26.04 14.85 -2.81
C ALA A 127 -25.39 13.62 -2.15
N SER A 128 -26.14 12.54 -1.88
CA SER A 128 -25.65 11.34 -1.20
C SER A 128 -24.34 10.78 -1.79
N LEU A 129 -24.23 10.65 -3.11
CA LEU A 129 -23.00 10.16 -3.77
C LEU A 129 -21.80 11.11 -3.62
N MET A 130 -22.04 12.42 -3.49
CA MET A 130 -20.97 13.37 -3.22
C MET A 130 -20.52 13.28 -1.76
N LEU A 131 -21.46 13.06 -0.84
CA LEU A 131 -21.19 12.88 0.59
C LEU A 131 -20.35 11.63 0.85
N SER A 132 -20.69 10.49 0.23
CA SER A 132 -19.88 9.27 0.33
C SER A 132 -18.47 9.46 -0.19
N GLY A 133 -18.31 10.09 -1.36
CA GLY A 133 -17.00 10.42 -1.93
C GLY A 133 -16.16 11.31 -1.01
N LYS A 134 -16.78 12.36 -0.44
CA LYS A 134 -16.12 13.27 0.50
C LYS A 134 -15.72 12.54 1.79
N LEU A 135 -16.63 11.78 2.39
CA LEU A 135 -16.36 11.04 3.62
C LEU A 135 -15.24 10.02 3.42
N PHE A 136 -15.28 9.27 2.33
CA PHE A 136 -14.22 8.34 1.94
C PHE A 136 -12.85 9.02 1.83
N SER A 137 -12.79 10.18 1.16
CA SER A 137 -11.55 10.95 1.07
C SER A 137 -11.01 11.37 2.44
N LEU A 138 -11.89 11.80 3.35
CA LEU A 138 -11.51 12.20 4.70
C LEU A 138 -11.02 11.01 5.53
N ILE A 139 -11.69 9.86 5.41
CA ILE A 139 -11.26 8.61 6.06
C ILE A 139 -9.86 8.21 5.60
N ASN A 140 -9.62 8.20 4.29
CA ASN A 140 -8.32 7.80 3.74
C ASN A 140 -7.21 8.79 4.06
N GLN A 141 -7.51 10.10 4.08
CA GLN A 141 -6.55 11.12 4.50
C GLN A 141 -6.11 10.87 5.94
N GLU A 142 -7.05 10.54 6.81
CA GLU A 142 -6.75 10.26 8.21
C GLU A 142 -5.96 8.96 8.40
N ILE A 143 -6.34 7.88 7.71
CA ILE A 143 -5.58 6.61 7.73
C ILE A 143 -4.14 6.83 7.27
N THR A 144 -3.96 7.59 6.18
CA THR A 144 -2.62 7.91 5.64
C THR A 144 -1.82 8.74 6.64
N ARG A 145 -2.46 9.72 7.28
CA ARG A 145 -1.84 10.54 8.33
C ARG A 145 -1.35 9.67 9.50
N GLN A 146 -2.17 8.74 9.97
CA GLN A 146 -1.83 7.86 11.09
C GLN A 146 -0.79 6.78 10.72
N THR A 147 -0.73 6.36 9.45
CA THR A 147 0.26 5.37 8.97
C THR A 147 1.66 5.98 8.90
N ASN A 148 1.77 7.28 8.62
CA ASN A 148 3.05 8.01 8.52
C ASN A 148 3.55 8.57 9.87
N GLN A 149 2.91 8.23 10.99
CA GLN A 149 3.29 8.64 12.36
C GLN A 149 3.94 7.49 13.15
#